data_AF-A0A1M4VN60-F1
#
_entry.id   AF-A0A1M4VN60-F1
#
_cell.length_a   1.000
_cell.length_b   1.000
_cell.length_c   1.000
_cell.angle_alpha   90.00
_cell.angle_beta   90.00
_cell.angle_gamma   90.00
#
_symmetry.space_group_name_H-M   'P 1'
#
loop_
_entity.id
_entity.type
_entity.pdbx_description
1 polymer ?
#
loop_
_entity_poly.entity_id
_entity_poly.type
_entity_poly.pdbx_seq_one_letter_code
_entity_poly.pdbx_strand_id
1 'polypeptide(L)'
;MEYENRKSKLFFLVMTLVSCYLMFSYQSHTVDIKRDHGWFTQPYVAPLFGLGLLAFFSFIKLMLVIRPIEGEKGLLDSFVDSLSDYRMVAITAALFFAYVNIITIVGFTISTTLFVLSIVWLSRLLSPLWVLNTLVAVALIILIFRVGVNIWIPDVVLYEKLFSDQPLWFMNKYF
;
A
#
# COMPACT_ATOMS: atom_id res chain seq x y z
N MET A 1 19.74 -15.60 -20.86
CA MET A 1 20.15 -14.53 -19.92
C MET A 1 19.98 -13.13 -20.53
N GLU A 2 20.35 -12.90 -21.79
CA GLU A 2 20.22 -11.59 -22.44
C GLU A 2 18.78 -11.10 -22.68
N TYR A 3 17.82 -12.02 -22.84
CA TYR A 3 16.41 -11.69 -23.07
C TYR A 3 15.67 -11.23 -21.78
N GLU A 4 15.97 -11.83 -20.63
CA GLU A 4 15.45 -11.40 -19.33
C GLU A 4 15.96 -10.01 -18.93
N ASN A 5 17.20 -9.68 -19.29
CA ASN A 5 17.79 -8.39 -18.94
C ASN A 5 17.16 -7.23 -19.73
N ARG A 6 16.65 -7.48 -20.94
CA ARG A 6 15.99 -6.47 -21.80
C ARG A 6 14.63 -6.03 -21.27
N LYS A 7 13.82 -7.00 -20.81
CA LYS A 7 12.50 -6.81 -20.19
C LYS A 7 12.52 -5.74 -19.08
N SER A 8 13.51 -5.85 -18.20
CA SER A 8 13.62 -5.13 -16.93
C SER A 8 13.84 -3.59 -17.05
N LYS A 9 14.54 -3.08 -18.08
CA LYS A 9 14.99 -1.66 -18.11
C LYS A 9 13.86 -0.64 -18.03
N LEU A 10 12.86 -0.76 -18.91
CA LEU A 10 11.82 0.26 -19.01
C LEU A 10 10.87 0.23 -17.82
N PHE A 11 10.61 -0.96 -17.29
CA PHE A 11 9.86 -1.11 -16.04
C PHE A 11 10.53 -0.33 -14.91
N PHE A 12 11.84 -0.52 -14.67
CA PHE A 12 12.54 0.22 -13.62
C PHE A 12 12.66 1.72 -13.90
N LEU A 13 12.79 2.12 -15.16
CA LEU A 13 12.78 3.53 -15.54
C LEU A 13 11.42 4.18 -15.22
N VAL A 14 10.32 3.57 -15.63
CA VAL A 14 8.95 4.05 -15.36
C VAL A 14 8.72 4.09 -13.85
N MET A 15 9.05 3.03 -13.12
CA MET A 15 8.89 2.98 -11.67
C MET A 15 9.69 4.07 -10.95
N THR A 16 10.91 4.36 -11.40
CA THR A 16 11.74 5.45 -10.85
C THR A 16 11.09 6.81 -11.12
N LEU A 17 10.70 7.08 -12.37
CA LEU A 17 10.09 8.36 -12.75
C LEU A 17 8.76 8.61 -12.03
N VAL A 18 7.89 7.59 -11.98
CA VAL A 18 6.60 7.67 -11.28
C VAL A 18 6.81 7.88 -9.78
N SER A 19 7.76 7.17 -9.16
CA SER A 19 8.05 7.34 -7.72
C SER A 19 8.55 8.75 -7.42
N CYS A 20 9.48 9.28 -8.22
CA CYS A 20 9.95 10.66 -8.08
C CYS A 20 8.82 11.67 -8.28
N TYR A 21 7.99 11.50 -9.32
CA TYR A 21 6.84 12.38 -9.56
C TYR A 21 5.86 12.39 -8.38
N LEU A 22 5.54 11.22 -7.82
CA LEU A 22 4.67 11.11 -6.64
C LEU A 22 5.30 11.74 -5.39
N MET A 23 6.61 11.60 -5.20
CA MET A 23 7.34 12.25 -4.12
C MET A 23 7.35 13.78 -4.23
N PHE A 24 7.30 14.35 -5.43
CA PHE A 24 7.21 15.80 -5.61
C PHE A 24 5.76 16.31 -5.52
N SER A 25 4.79 15.52 -6.01
CA SER A 25 3.37 15.90 -6.00
C SER A 25 2.65 15.60 -4.69
N TYR A 26 3.30 14.98 -3.69
CA TYR A 26 2.60 14.59 -2.45
C TYR A 26 1.89 15.77 -1.76
N GLN A 27 2.47 16.98 -1.79
CA GLN A 27 1.90 18.17 -1.14
C GLN A 27 0.51 18.53 -1.68
N SER A 28 0.22 18.28 -2.97
CA SER A 28 -1.13 18.51 -3.52
C SER A 28 -2.13 17.43 -3.15
N HIS A 29 -1.68 16.32 -2.54
CA HIS A 29 -2.49 15.16 -2.20
C HIS A 29 -2.55 14.87 -0.69
N THR A 30 -1.81 15.63 0.12
CA THR A 30 -1.77 15.46 1.57
C THR A 30 -2.16 16.74 2.29
N VAL A 31 -3.02 16.62 3.30
CA VAL A 31 -3.36 17.73 4.19
C VAL A 31 -2.38 17.72 5.36
N ASP A 32 -1.82 18.88 5.68
CA ASP A 32 -1.00 19.05 6.88
C ASP A 32 -1.88 18.94 8.12
N ILE A 33 -1.71 17.82 8.85
CA ILE A 33 -2.33 17.63 10.15
C ILE A 33 -1.27 17.91 11.21
N LYS A 34 -1.39 19.03 11.92
CA LYS A 34 -0.61 19.25 13.14
C LYS A 34 -1.06 18.23 14.19
N ARG A 35 -0.21 17.23 14.44
CA ARG A 35 -0.36 16.31 15.58
C ARG A 35 0.67 16.63 16.64
N ASP A 36 0.29 16.45 17.90
CA ASP A 36 1.18 16.60 19.06
C ASP A 36 2.22 15.47 19.18
N HIS A 37 2.11 14.42 18.35
CA HIS A 37 3.04 13.31 18.32
C HIS A 37 4.11 13.50 17.22
N GLY A 38 5.31 12.94 17.45
CA GLY A 38 6.51 13.22 16.65
C GLY A 38 6.34 13.05 15.14
N TRP A 39 7.30 13.59 14.37
CA TRP A 39 7.27 13.68 12.90
C TRP A 39 6.86 12.37 12.19
N PHE A 40 7.24 11.21 12.74
CA PHE A 40 6.90 9.89 12.20
C PHE A 40 5.40 9.54 12.20
N THR A 41 4.57 10.29 12.92
CA THR A 41 3.10 10.10 12.96
C THR A 41 2.36 10.90 11.91
N GLN A 42 3.06 11.73 11.13
CA GLN A 42 2.49 12.51 10.05
C GLN A 42 2.05 11.59 8.89
N PRO A 43 0.89 11.86 8.27
CA PRO A 43 0.28 10.96 7.29
C PRO A 43 1.13 10.76 6.03
N TYR A 44 2.00 11.72 5.69
CA TYR A 44 2.84 11.66 4.50
C TYR A 44 4.16 10.90 4.69
N VAL A 45 4.60 10.65 5.93
CA VAL A 45 5.94 10.08 6.18
C VAL A 45 6.03 8.64 5.68
N ALA A 46 5.06 7.78 6.00
CA ALA A 46 5.08 6.39 5.54
C ALA A 46 4.99 6.27 4.01
N PRO A 47 4.10 6.99 3.29
CA PRO A 47 4.11 7.04 1.83
C PRO A 47 5.44 7.52 1.25
N LEU A 48 6.01 8.62 1.74
CA LEU A 48 7.28 9.16 1.24
C LEU A 48 8.44 8.20 1.50
N PHE A 49 8.47 7.53 2.64
CA PHE A 49 9.47 6.51 2.94
C PHE A 49 9.38 5.34 1.97
N GLY A 50 8.17 4.82 1.73
CA GLY A 50 7.93 3.75 0.76
C GLY A 50 8.31 4.14 -0.67
N LEU A 51 7.93 5.35 -1.10
CA LEU A 51 8.30 5.88 -2.41
C LEU A 51 9.82 6.10 -2.54
N GLY A 52 10.48 6.58 -1.48
CA GLY A 52 11.92 6.76 -1.45
C GLY A 52 12.67 5.45 -1.61
N LEU A 53 12.24 4.40 -0.89
CA LEU A 53 12.79 3.05 -1.04
C LEU A 53 12.60 2.52 -2.46
N LEU A 54 11.39 2.67 -3.00
CA LEU A 54 11.04 2.22 -4.35
C LEU A 54 11.86 2.93 -5.43
N ALA A 55 11.99 4.26 -5.33
CA ALA A 55 12.80 5.07 -6.23
C ALA A 55 14.27 4.67 -6.15
N PHE A 56 14.82 4.50 -4.94
CA PHE A 56 16.21 4.13 -4.73
C PHE A 56 16.55 2.76 -5.34
N PHE A 57 15.77 1.72 -5.03
CA PHE A 57 16.03 0.38 -5.57
C PHE A 57 15.75 0.27 -7.07
N SER A 58 14.73 0.95 -7.57
CA SER A 58 14.45 1.01 -9.01
C SER A 58 15.57 1.72 -9.76
N PHE A 59 16.12 2.80 -9.21
CA PHE A 59 17.25 3.51 -9.78
C PHE A 59 18.53 2.67 -9.80
N ILE A 60 18.87 2.00 -8.69
CA ILE A 60 20.03 1.09 -8.66
C ILE A 60 19.88 -0.01 -9.73
N LYS A 61 18.70 -0.63 -9.81
CA LYS A 61 18.44 -1.65 -10.83
C LYS A 61 18.54 -1.09 -12.24
N LEU A 62 18.01 0.11 -12.48
CA LEU A 62 18.14 0.79 -13.77
C LEU A 62 19.62 0.99 -14.15
N MET A 63 20.45 1.50 -13.23
CA MET A 63 21.88 1.71 -13.47
C MET A 63 22.63 0.42 -13.77
N LEU A 64 22.25 -0.70 -13.16
CA LEU A 64 22.84 -2.01 -13.43
C LEU A 64 22.48 -2.57 -14.82
N VAL A 65 21.34 -2.16 -15.38
CA VAL A 65 20.80 -2.73 -16.62
C VAL A 65 20.93 -1.74 -17.80
N ILE A 66 21.35 -0.49 -17.58
CA ILE A 66 21.38 0.58 -18.62
C ILE A 66 22.37 0.36 -19.77
N ARG A 67 23.20 -0.69 -19.76
CA ARG A 67 24.16 -0.96 -20.85
C ARG A 67 23.40 -1.17 -22.18
N PRO A 68 23.79 -0.49 -23.26
CA PRO A 68 23.14 -0.64 -24.56
C PRO A 68 23.35 -2.07 -25.07
N ILE A 69 22.26 -2.71 -25.52
CA ILE A 69 22.30 -4.03 -26.15
C ILE A 69 21.78 -3.84 -27.58
N GLU A 70 22.55 -4.25 -28.57
CA GLU A 70 22.15 -4.14 -29.98
C GLU A 70 20.93 -5.04 -30.27
N GLY A 71 19.97 -4.52 -31.04
CA GLY A 71 18.73 -5.23 -31.40
C GLY A 71 17.59 -5.12 -30.37
N GLU A 72 17.45 -3.98 -29.69
CA GLU A 72 16.32 -3.70 -28.80
C GLU A 72 14.98 -3.71 -29.56
N LYS A 73 14.00 -4.46 -29.05
CA LYS A 73 12.58 -4.35 -29.43
C LYS A 73 12.06 -2.97 -28.99
N GLY A 74 10.96 -2.53 -29.58
CA GLY A 74 10.28 -1.30 -29.17
C GLY A 74 10.07 -1.24 -27.65
N LEU A 75 10.37 -0.09 -27.07
CA LEU A 75 10.33 0.18 -25.63
C LEU A 75 8.98 -0.21 -24.98
N LEU A 76 7.87 -0.01 -25.68
CA LEU A 76 6.52 -0.39 -25.24
C LEU A 76 6.31 -1.91 -25.16
N ASP A 77 6.75 -2.66 -26.17
CA ASP A 77 6.59 -4.13 -26.18
C ASP A 77 7.36 -4.77 -25.03
N SER A 78 8.56 -4.26 -24.73
CA SER A 78 9.37 -4.73 -23.59
C SER A 78 8.69 -4.49 -22.24
N PHE A 79 7.94 -3.39 -22.11
CA PHE A 79 7.19 -3.09 -20.89
C PHE A 79 5.98 -3.99 -20.71
N VAL A 80 5.20 -4.19 -21.77
CA VAL A 80 4.01 -5.06 -21.75
C VAL A 80 4.42 -6.52 -21.45
N ASP A 81 5.49 -7.01 -22.08
CA ASP A 81 6.02 -8.35 -21.79
C ASP A 81 6.48 -8.49 -20.33
N SER A 82 7.09 -7.46 -19.76
CA SER A 82 7.58 -7.48 -18.37
C SER A 82 6.45 -7.40 -17.35
N LEU A 83 5.34 -6.76 -17.69
CA LEU A 83 4.19 -6.63 -16.81
C LEU A 83 3.60 -8.01 -16.43
N SER A 84 3.70 -8.98 -17.35
CA SER A 84 3.29 -10.36 -17.11
C SER A 84 4.11 -11.06 -16.02
N ASP A 85 5.41 -10.76 -15.94
CA ASP A 85 6.34 -11.31 -14.96
C ASP A 85 6.10 -10.71 -13.55
N TYR A 86 5.52 -9.51 -13.47
CA TYR A 86 5.17 -8.81 -12.22
C TYR A 86 3.69 -8.91 -11.84
N ARG A 87 2.95 -9.89 -12.37
CA ARG A 87 1.50 -10.04 -12.14
C ARG A 87 1.10 -10.04 -10.66
N MET A 88 1.91 -10.65 -9.78
CA MET A 88 1.62 -10.65 -8.34
C MET A 88 1.73 -9.25 -7.71
N VAL A 89 2.64 -8.41 -8.19
CA VAL A 89 2.76 -7.01 -7.76
C VAL A 89 1.52 -6.24 -8.16
N ALA A 90 1.05 -6.40 -9.40
CA ALA A 90 -0.16 -5.76 -9.89
C ALA A 90 -1.42 -6.20 -9.11
N ILE A 91 -1.57 -7.51 -8.84
CA ILE A 91 -2.68 -8.04 -8.03
C ILE A 91 -2.64 -7.45 -6.62
N THR A 92 -1.47 -7.45 -5.98
CA THR A 92 -1.33 -6.91 -4.61
C THR A 92 -1.58 -5.41 -4.56
N ALA A 93 -1.13 -4.66 -5.56
CA ALA A 93 -1.42 -3.24 -5.69
C ALA A 93 -2.93 -2.97 -5.87
N ALA A 94 -3.61 -3.77 -6.70
CA ALA A 94 -5.06 -3.67 -6.87
C ALA A 94 -5.83 -4.00 -5.58
N LEU A 95 -5.41 -5.04 -4.84
CA LEU A 95 -5.97 -5.37 -3.52
C LEU A 95 -5.74 -4.24 -2.51
N PHE A 96 -4.56 -3.63 -2.51
CA PHE A 96 -4.25 -2.51 -1.63
C PHE A 96 -5.08 -1.27 -1.99
N PHE A 97 -5.26 -0.99 -3.27
CA PHE A 97 -6.15 0.08 -3.74
C PHE A 97 -7.60 -0.17 -3.29
N ALA A 98 -8.11 -1.39 -3.46
CA ALA A 98 -9.44 -1.76 -2.98
C ALA A 98 -9.56 -1.60 -1.47
N TYR A 99 -8.54 -2.03 -0.71
CA TYR A 99 -8.45 -1.86 0.74
C TYR A 99 -8.60 -0.38 1.14
N VAL A 100 -7.80 0.52 0.57
CA VAL A 100 -7.86 1.96 0.90
C VAL A 100 -9.25 2.54 0.65
N ASN A 101 -9.92 2.15 -0.43
CA ASN A 101 -11.27 2.63 -0.75
C ASN A 101 -12.35 2.04 0.17
N ILE A 102 -12.21 0.78 0.58
CA ILE A 102 -13.20 0.10 1.45
C ILE A 102 -13.12 0.59 2.91
N ILE A 103 -11.94 1.07 3.35
CA ILE A 103 -11.75 1.60 4.72
C ILE A 103 -12.81 2.64 5.08
N THR A 104 -13.12 3.58 4.18
CA THR A 104 -14.09 4.66 4.44
C THR A 104 -15.53 4.16 4.52
N ILE A 105 -15.81 2.98 3.96
CA ILE A 105 -17.14 2.39 3.91
C ILE A 105 -17.37 1.50 5.13
N VAL A 106 -16.47 0.53 5.35
CA VAL A 106 -16.68 -0.61 6.27
C VAL A 106 -15.84 -0.48 7.54
N GLY A 107 -14.87 0.42 7.59
CA GLY A 107 -13.98 0.60 8.73
C GLY A 107 -12.67 -0.16 8.60
N PHE A 108 -11.69 0.29 9.38
CA PHE A 108 -10.32 -0.23 9.37
C PHE A 108 -10.27 -1.73 9.66
N THR A 109 -10.87 -2.19 10.76
CA THR A 109 -10.80 -3.60 11.19
C THR A 109 -11.23 -4.58 10.10
N ILE A 110 -12.41 -4.37 9.51
CA ILE A 110 -12.96 -5.28 8.51
C ILE A 110 -12.15 -5.17 7.22
N SER A 111 -11.81 -3.96 6.78
CA SER A 111 -11.01 -3.74 5.57
C SER A 111 -9.63 -4.40 5.68
N THR A 112 -8.92 -4.23 6.80
CA THR A 112 -7.61 -4.83 7.03
C THR A 112 -7.72 -6.35 7.12
N THR A 113 -8.76 -6.89 7.76
CA THR A 113 -8.99 -8.34 7.83
C THR A 113 -9.19 -8.93 6.43
N LEU A 114 -10.07 -8.33 5.62
CA LEU A 114 -10.32 -8.78 4.24
C LEU A 114 -9.06 -8.68 3.38
N PHE A 115 -8.28 -7.60 3.53
CA PHE A 115 -7.03 -7.41 2.80
C PHE A 115 -5.99 -8.48 3.16
N VAL A 116 -5.73 -8.70 4.45
CA VAL A 116 -4.75 -9.72 4.90
C VAL A 116 -5.21 -11.12 4.53
N LEU A 117 -6.50 -11.45 4.68
CA LEU A 117 -7.04 -12.73 4.22
C LEU A 117 -6.89 -12.93 2.71
N SER A 118 -7.08 -11.87 1.91
CA SER A 118 -6.84 -11.91 0.47
C SER A 118 -5.39 -12.21 0.13
N ILE A 119 -4.43 -11.65 0.90
CA ILE A 119 -3.00 -11.95 0.74
C ILE A 119 -2.68 -13.39 1.15
N VAL A 120 -3.20 -13.85 2.29
CA VAL A 120 -3.04 -15.23 2.77
C VAL A 120 -3.59 -16.23 1.77
N TRP A 121 -4.76 -15.92 1.19
CA TRP A 121 -5.36 -16.70 0.12
C TRP A 121 -4.51 -16.71 -1.15
N LEU A 122 -4.01 -15.54 -1.58
CA LEU A 122 -3.11 -15.42 -2.73
C LEU A 122 -1.80 -16.21 -2.52
N SER A 123 -1.35 -16.30 -1.28
CA SER A 123 -0.18 -17.08 -0.84
C SER A 123 -0.48 -18.58 -0.71
N ARG A 124 -1.73 -19.01 -0.97
CA ARG A 124 -2.23 -20.39 -0.81
C ARG A 124 -2.11 -20.93 0.62
N LEU A 125 -2.14 -20.04 1.60
CA LEU A 125 -2.03 -20.36 3.03
C LEU A 125 -3.39 -20.31 3.75
N LEU A 126 -4.51 -20.35 3.03
CA LEU A 126 -5.83 -20.21 3.63
C LEU A 126 -6.23 -21.48 4.42
N SER A 127 -5.84 -21.53 5.69
CA SER A 127 -6.22 -22.56 6.65
C SER A 127 -6.79 -21.93 7.93
N PRO A 128 -7.54 -22.68 8.77
CA PRO A 128 -8.11 -22.14 10.01
C PRO A 128 -7.07 -21.50 10.94
N LEU A 129 -5.86 -22.05 10.99
CA LEU A 129 -4.75 -21.49 11.77
C LEU A 129 -4.32 -20.11 11.25
N TRP A 130 -4.22 -19.95 9.93
CA TRP A 130 -3.85 -18.67 9.32
C TRP A 130 -4.96 -17.62 9.42
N VAL A 131 -6.23 -18.06 9.37
CA VAL A 131 -7.36 -17.17 9.64
C VAL A 131 -7.31 -16.66 11.08
N LEU A 132 -7.07 -17.54 12.06
CA LEU A 132 -6.91 -17.14 13.46
C LEU A 132 -5.73 -16.18 13.65
N ASN A 133 -4.56 -16.50 13.08
CA ASN A 133 -3.39 -15.64 13.13
C ASN A 133 -3.65 -14.27 12.48
N THR A 134 -4.45 -14.22 11.42
CA THR A 134 -4.87 -12.96 10.79
C THR A 134 -5.71 -12.12 11.76
N LEU A 135 -6.70 -12.73 12.42
CA LEU A 135 -7.52 -12.03 13.42
C LEU A 135 -6.68 -11.51 14.59
N VAL A 136 -5.75 -12.32 15.10
CA VAL A 136 -4.83 -11.93 16.17
C VAL A 136 -3.93 -10.77 15.74
N ALA A 137 -3.36 -10.84 14.53
CA ALA A 137 -2.51 -9.78 13.98
C ALA A 137 -3.28 -8.46 13.81
N VAL A 138 -4.49 -8.51 13.26
CA VAL A 138 -5.35 -7.32 13.10
C VAL A 138 -5.71 -6.73 14.47
N ALA A 139 -6.06 -7.57 15.45
CA ALA A 139 -6.34 -7.11 16.82
C ALA A 139 -5.13 -6.41 17.45
N LEU A 140 -3.93 -6.98 17.29
CA LEU A 140 -2.67 -6.38 17.76
C LEU A 140 -2.40 -5.03 17.10
N ILE A 141 -2.58 -4.93 15.78
CA ILE A 141 -2.39 -3.67 15.03
C ILE A 141 -3.37 -2.60 15.55
N ILE A 142 -4.64 -2.96 15.76
CA ILE A 142 -5.64 -2.03 16.32
C ILE A 142 -5.23 -1.59 17.72
N LEU A 143 -4.75 -2.51 18.55
CA LEU A 143 -4.30 -2.19 19.91
C LEU A 143 -3.10 -1.24 19.88
N ILE A 144 -2.14 -1.44 18.99
CA ILE A 144 -1.01 -0.52 18.80
C ILE A 144 -1.49 0.86 18.39
N PHE A 145 -2.37 0.97 17.38
CA PHE A 145 -2.86 2.28 16.94
C PHE A 145 -3.71 2.98 18.00
N ARG A 146 -4.52 2.21 18.73
CA ARG A 146 -5.47 2.73 19.72
C ARG A 146 -4.82 3.05 21.06
N VAL A 147 -3.99 2.16 21.59
CA VAL A 147 -3.35 2.30 22.91
C VAL A 147 -1.94 2.87 22.80
N GLY A 148 -1.17 2.45 21.79
CA GLY A 148 0.22 2.88 21.61
C GLY A 148 0.34 4.27 20.97
N VAL A 149 -0.47 4.57 19.95
CA VAL A 149 -0.37 5.83 19.18
C VAL A 149 -1.55 6.78 19.42
N ASN A 150 -2.60 6.34 20.13
CA ASN A 150 -3.82 7.09 20.42
C ASN A 150 -4.45 7.74 19.17
N ILE A 151 -4.39 7.03 18.04
CA ILE A 151 -5.01 7.46 16.79
C ILE A 151 -6.45 6.97 16.79
N TRP A 152 -7.37 7.92 16.77
CA TRP A 152 -8.79 7.63 16.57
C TRP A 152 -9.08 7.58 15.07
N ILE A 153 -9.74 6.50 14.67
CA ILE A 153 -10.14 6.27 13.28
C ILE A 153 -11.46 7.01 13.08
N PRO A 154 -11.60 7.80 11.99
CA PRO A 154 -12.83 8.56 11.75
C PRO A 154 -14.03 7.65 11.59
N ASP A 155 -15.21 8.22 11.84
CA ASP A 155 -16.50 7.59 11.59
C ASP A 155 -16.59 7.03 10.17
N VAL A 156 -17.18 5.84 10.06
CA VAL A 156 -17.38 5.17 8.78
C VAL A 156 -18.85 4.94 8.52
N VAL A 157 -19.21 5.04 7.25
CA VAL A 157 -20.60 5.04 6.75
C VAL A 157 -21.40 3.84 7.25
N LEU A 158 -20.77 2.66 7.34
CA LEU A 158 -21.44 1.47 7.84
C LEU A 158 -21.85 1.60 9.30
N TYR A 159 -20.99 2.12 10.17
CA TYR A 159 -21.30 2.26 11.60
C TYR A 159 -22.31 3.37 11.86
N GLU A 160 -22.21 4.48 11.13
CA GLU A 160 -23.24 5.54 11.17
C GLU A 160 -24.62 5.00 10.78
N LYS A 161 -24.69 4.11 9.77
CA LYS A 161 -25.95 3.56 9.29
C LYS A 161 -26.52 2.44 10.17
N LEU A 162 -25.67 1.61 10.79
CA LEU A 162 -26.12 0.50 11.65
C LEU A 162 -26.43 0.92 13.08
N PHE A 163 -25.78 1.98 13.58
CA PHE A 163 -25.83 2.36 14.99
C PHE A 163 -26.22 3.82 15.19
N SER A 164 -27.00 4.42 14.27
CA SER A 164 -27.40 5.84 14.26
C SER A 164 -27.99 6.35 15.59
N ASP A 165 -28.54 5.45 16.41
CA ASP A 165 -29.27 5.77 17.62
C ASP A 165 -28.55 5.33 18.91
N GLN A 166 -27.31 4.81 18.81
CA GLN A 166 -26.52 4.32 19.94
C GLN A 166 -25.33 5.25 20.20
N PRO A 167 -25.01 5.59 21.46
CA PRO A 167 -23.85 6.42 21.76
C PRO A 167 -22.57 5.64 21.43
N LEU A 168 -21.92 5.99 20.32
CA LEU A 168 -20.66 5.42 19.83
C LEU A 168 -19.44 5.91 20.66
N TRP A 169 -19.59 6.16 21.96
CA TRP A 169 -18.56 6.73 22.84
C TRP A 169 -17.29 5.87 22.93
N PHE A 170 -17.42 4.57 22.69
CA PHE A 170 -16.30 3.64 22.61
C PHE A 170 -15.65 3.63 21.21
N MET A 171 -16.30 4.12 20.15
CA MET A 171 -15.79 4.08 18.78
C MET A 171 -15.25 5.42 18.31
N ASN A 172 -15.76 6.54 18.82
CA ASN A 172 -15.38 7.89 18.40
C ASN A 172 -14.75 8.74 19.50
N LYS A 173 -13.80 9.60 19.08
CA LYS A 173 -13.30 10.69 19.90
C LYS A 173 -14.27 11.87 19.77
N TYR A 174 -15.21 11.96 20.68
CA TYR A 174 -15.95 13.20 20.88
C TYR A 174 -15.07 14.11 21.73
N PHE A 175 -14.46 15.11 21.10
CA PHE A 175 -14.04 16.32 21.79
C PHE A 175 -15.12 17.38 21.62
#